data_AF-A0AAD9CU92-F1
#
_entry.id   AF-A0AAD9CU92-F1
#
_cell.length_a   1.000
_cell.length_b   1.000
_cell.length_c   1.000
_cell.angle_alpha   90.00
_cell.angle_beta   90.00
_cell.angle_gamma   90.00
#
_symmetry.space_group_name_H-M   'P 1'
#
loop_
_entity.id
_entity.type
_entity.pdbx_description
1 polymer ?
#
loop_
_entity_poly.entity_id
_entity_poly.type
_entity_poly.pdbx_seq_one_letter_code
_entity_poly.pdbx_strand_id
1 'polypeptide(L)'
;MSSISCEDQFMTKSPTKRLGCVPAQGLEEAIKIHVFFREIDWTLLEQRKIRPPFKPRIKTKRDVNNFDQDFTREEPNLTPTEENIIKQIKPR
;
A
#
# COMPACT_ATOMS: atom_id res chain seq x y z
N MET A 1 7.80 16.32 -16.98
CA MET A 1 7.70 15.36 -18.10
C MET A 1 7.77 13.89 -17.64
N SER A 2 8.60 13.52 -16.66
CA SER A 2 8.71 12.12 -16.18
C SER A 2 7.52 11.60 -15.36
N SER A 3 6.87 12.42 -14.53
CA SER A 3 5.71 11.99 -13.70
C SER A 3 4.50 11.59 -14.55
N ILE A 4 4.08 12.47 -15.47
CA ILE A 4 2.94 12.23 -16.37
C ILE A 4 3.14 10.96 -17.20
N SER A 5 4.34 10.78 -17.75
CA SER A 5 4.69 9.58 -18.52
C SER A 5 4.64 8.29 -17.69
N CYS A 6 4.96 8.35 -16.40
CA CYS A 6 4.88 7.19 -15.51
C CYS A 6 3.42 6.82 -15.21
N GLU A 7 2.59 7.81 -14.89
CA GLU A 7 1.16 7.65 -14.61
C GLU A 7 0.42 7.04 -15.81
N ASP A 8 0.63 7.56 -17.02
CA ASP A 8 0.00 7.04 -18.24
C ASP A 8 0.36 5.57 -18.51
N GLN A 9 1.62 5.20 -18.27
CA GLN A 9 2.10 3.82 -18.47
C GLN A 9 1.53 2.85 -17.43
N PHE A 10 1.35 3.28 -16.17
CA PHE A 10 0.65 2.48 -15.16
C PHE A 10 -0.85 2.38 -15.43
N MET A 11 -1.46 3.46 -15.91
CA MET A 11 -2.91 3.55 -16.19
C MET A 11 -3.29 3.00 -17.57
N THR A 12 -2.35 2.37 -18.28
CA THR A 12 -2.62 1.70 -19.54
C THR A 12 -3.68 0.61 -19.35
N LYS A 13 -4.80 0.74 -20.08
CA LYS A 13 -5.99 -0.12 -19.96
C LYS A 13 -5.67 -1.60 -20.18
N SER A 14 -4.86 -1.88 -21.21
CA SER A 14 -4.48 -3.24 -21.57
C SER A 14 -3.38 -3.76 -20.63
N PRO A 15 -3.60 -4.85 -19.88
CA PRO A 15 -2.58 -5.39 -18.97
C PRO A 15 -1.31 -5.81 -19.70
N THR A 16 -1.43 -6.33 -20.92
CA THR A 16 -0.27 -6.79 -21.72
C THR A 16 0.61 -5.65 -22.23
N LYS A 17 0.21 -4.39 -22.02
CA LYS A 17 0.97 -3.18 -22.38
C LYS A 17 1.29 -2.31 -21.16
N ARG A 18 0.78 -2.66 -19.97
CA ARG A 18 0.94 -1.86 -18.76
C ARG A 18 2.36 -2.01 -18.22
N LEU A 19 2.96 -0.90 -17.80
CA LEU A 19 4.26 -0.94 -17.12
C LEU A 19 4.19 -1.87 -15.91
N GLY A 20 5.18 -2.77 -15.78
CA GLY A 20 5.16 -3.82 -14.75
C GLY A 20 4.54 -5.14 -15.19
N CYS A 21 3.85 -5.19 -16.33
CA CYS A 21 3.08 -6.37 -16.76
C CYS A 21 3.57 -7.00 -18.07
N VAL A 22 4.55 -6.39 -18.75
CA VAL A 22 5.06 -6.87 -20.04
C VAL A 22 6.26 -7.81 -19.81
N PRO A 23 6.16 -9.13 -20.09
CA PRO A 23 7.25 -10.07 -19.82
C PRO A 23 8.55 -9.73 -20.57
N ALA A 24 8.42 -9.27 -21.82
CA ALA A 24 9.55 -8.84 -22.63
C ALA A 24 10.31 -7.62 -22.07
N GLN A 25 9.70 -6.87 -21.14
CA GLN A 25 10.32 -5.73 -20.46
C GLN A 25 10.83 -6.08 -19.05
N GLY A 26 10.73 -7.35 -18.63
CA GLY A 26 11.19 -7.77 -17.30
C GLY A 26 10.20 -7.51 -16.17
N LEU A 27 8.90 -7.35 -16.48
CA LEU A 27 7.82 -7.23 -15.49
C LEU A 27 8.10 -6.11 -14.47
N GLU A 28 8.18 -6.42 -13.16
CA GLU A 28 8.44 -5.42 -12.13
C GLU A 28 9.79 -4.72 -12.28
N GLU A 29 10.77 -5.34 -12.95
CA GLU A 29 12.08 -4.72 -13.11
C GLU A 29 12.01 -3.49 -14.02
N ALA A 30 11.07 -3.48 -14.97
CA ALA A 30 10.77 -2.31 -15.80
C ALA A 30 10.35 -1.10 -14.97
N ILE A 31 9.67 -1.31 -13.83
CA ILE A 31 9.28 -0.24 -12.91
C ILE A 31 10.53 0.31 -12.23
N LYS A 32 11.42 -0.56 -11.74
CA LYS A 32 12.61 -0.15 -10.97
C LYS A 32 13.58 0.70 -11.77
N ILE A 33 13.71 0.43 -13.06
CA ILE A 33 14.62 1.16 -13.96
C ILE A 33 13.94 2.35 -14.66
N HIS A 34 12.63 2.55 -14.48
CA HIS A 34 11.93 3.67 -15.12
C HIS A 34 12.47 5.01 -14.62
N VAL A 35 12.61 5.99 -15.52
CA VAL A 35 13.24 7.29 -15.25
C VAL A 35 12.62 8.06 -14.08
N PHE A 36 11.33 7.83 -13.80
CA PHE A 36 10.63 8.41 -12.65
C PHE A 36 11.22 7.95 -11.31
N PHE A 37 11.66 6.69 -11.21
CA PHE A 37 12.19 6.08 -9.99
C PHE A 37 13.72 6.06 -9.92
N ARG A 38 14.42 6.73 -10.84
CA ARG A 38 15.89 6.69 -10.96
C ARG A 38 16.65 7.09 -9.69
N GLU A 39 16.04 7.88 -8.80
CA GLU A 39 16.64 8.38 -7.56
C GLU A 39 16.43 7.42 -6.38
N ILE A 40 15.66 6.33 -6.58
CA ILE A 40 15.40 5.33 -5.56
C ILE A 40 16.48 4.25 -5.62
N ASP A 41 17.25 4.14 -4.54
CA ASP A 41 18.01 2.93 -4.25
C ASP A 41 17.05 1.88 -3.66
N TRP A 42 16.68 0.90 -4.47
CA TRP A 42 15.72 -0.14 -4.09
C TRP A 42 16.20 -1.02 -2.94
N THR A 43 17.51 -1.26 -2.83
CA THR A 43 18.09 -2.06 -1.74
C THR A 43 18.03 -1.30 -0.42
N LEU A 44 18.37 -0.01 -0.42
CA LEU A 44 18.26 0.83 0.78
C LEU A 44 16.79 1.08 1.17
N LEU A 45 15.89 1.21 0.19
CA LEU A 45 14.46 1.35 0.43
C LEU A 45 13.91 0.13 1.18
N GLU A 46 14.18 -1.07 0.68
CA GLU A 46 13.74 -2.33 1.28
C GLU A 46 14.28 -2.52 2.70
N GLN A 47 15.54 -2.12 2.93
CA GLN A 47 16.18 -2.13 4.25
C GLN A 47 15.69 -1.01 5.18
N ARG A 48 14.73 -0.18 4.76
CA ARG A 48 14.20 0.99 5.50
C ARG A 48 15.31 2.00 5.89
N LYS A 49 16.34 2.12 5.06
CA LYS A 49 17.48 3.03 5.26
C LYS A 49 17.31 4.39 4.58
N ILE A 50 16.34 4.52 3.67
CA ILE A 50 15.97 5.82 3.09
C ILE A 50 15.11 6.58 4.10
N ARG A 51 15.48 7.83 4.39
CA ARG A 51 14.69 8.72 5.25
C ARG A 51 13.34 9.04 4.57
N PRO A 52 12.19 8.79 5.22
CA PRO A 52 10.89 9.16 4.65
C PRO A 52 10.79 10.68 4.43
N PRO A 53 10.16 11.14 3.35
CA PRO A 53 9.96 12.57 3.10
C PRO A 53 9.00 13.23 4.09
N PHE A 54 8.12 12.42 4.71
CA PHE A 54 7.16 12.86 5.71
C PHE A 54 7.25 11.97 6.95
N LYS A 55 7.29 12.61 8.13
CA LYS A 55 7.19 11.94 9.42
C LYS A 55 5.88 12.38 10.08
N PRO A 56 4.90 11.47 10.26
CA PRO A 56 3.64 11.82 10.93
C PRO A 56 3.90 12.26 12.38
N ARG A 57 3.05 13.15 12.88
CA ARG A 57 3.11 13.60 14.28
C ARG A 57 2.47 12.53 15.15
N ILE A 58 3.27 11.95 16.05
CA ILE A 58 2.85 10.94 17.02
C ILE A 58 3.31 11.43 18.40
N LYS A 59 2.36 11.70 19.30
CA LYS A 59 2.64 12.21 20.65
C LYS A 59 2.99 11.09 21.62
N THR A 60 2.33 9.94 21.51
CA THR A 60 2.47 8.80 22.43
C THR A 60 2.39 7.47 21.69
N LYS A 61 2.77 6.38 22.38
CA LYS A 61 2.63 5.01 21.84
C LYS A 61 1.17 4.58 21.62
N ARG A 62 0.20 5.30 22.20
CA ARG A 62 -1.25 5.05 22.07
C ARG A 62 -1.95 6.16 21.27
N ASP A 63 -1.19 6.95 20.51
CA ASP A 63 -1.74 8.05 19.74
C ASP A 63 -2.61 7.53 18.59
N VAL A 64 -3.85 8.01 18.52
CA VAL A 64 -4.83 7.65 17.49
C VAL A 64 -5.16 8.79 16.53
N ASN A 65 -4.38 9.88 16.54
CA ASN A 65 -4.65 11.09 15.75
C ASN A 65 -4.64 10.91 14.22
N ASN A 66 -4.14 9.78 13.70
CA ASN A 66 -4.15 9.45 12.28
C ASN A 66 -5.27 8.46 11.89
N PHE A 67 -6.15 8.11 12.82
CA PHE A 67 -7.36 7.33 12.59
C PHE A 67 -8.59 8.23 12.61
N ASP A 68 -9.66 7.80 11.95
CA ASP A 68 -10.93 8.52 11.99
C ASP A 68 -11.47 8.58 13.42
N GLN A 69 -12.03 9.73 13.80
CA GLN A 69 -12.58 9.94 15.13
C GLN A 69 -13.80 9.07 15.37
N ASP A 70 -14.55 8.72 14.33
CA ASP A 70 -15.72 7.85 14.46
C ASP A 70 -15.34 6.51 15.10
N PHE A 71 -14.24 5.89 14.65
CA PHE A 71 -13.77 4.62 15.22
C PHE A 71 -13.04 4.77 16.56
N THR A 72 -12.28 5.85 16.75
CA THR A 72 -11.50 6.02 18.00
C THR A 72 -12.35 6.43 19.20
N ARG A 73 -13.58 6.91 18.95
CA ARG A 73 -14.58 7.23 19.98
C ARG A 73 -15.45 6.03 20.35
N GLU A 74 -15.54 5.02 19.50
CA GLU A 74 -16.22 3.78 19.82
C GLU A 74 -15.48 3.03 20.94
N GLU A 75 -16.25 2.41 21.83
CA GLU A 75 -15.65 1.49 22.79
C GLU A 75 -15.09 0.26 22.05
N PRO A 76 -13.89 -0.23 22.41
CA PRO A 76 -13.25 -1.37 21.75
C PRO A 76 -13.90 -2.69 22.18
N ASN A 77 -15.18 -2.85 21.90
CA ASN A 77 -15.98 -4.03 22.21
C ASN A 77 -16.17 -4.87 20.95
N LEU A 78 -16.12 -6.19 21.11
CA LEU A 78 -16.50 -7.10 20.03
C LEU A 78 -18.02 -7.08 19.87
N THR A 79 -18.50 -6.98 18.64
CA THR A 79 -19.92 -7.13 18.34
C THR A 79 -20.42 -8.47 18.87
N PRO A 80 -21.41 -8.51 19.78
CA PRO A 80 -21.98 -9.75 20.27
C PRO A 80 -22.53 -10.58 19.10
N THR A 81 -22.23 -11.87 19.08
CA THR A 81 -22.64 -12.77 17.99
C THR A 81 -23.42 -13.94 18.58
N GLU A 82 -24.54 -14.30 17.95
CA GLU A 82 -25.37 -15.43 18.33
C GLU A 82 -24.64 -16.76 18.06
N GLU A 83 -24.55 -17.65 19.07
CA GLU A 83 -23.87 -18.95 18.93
C GLU A 83 -24.44 -19.80 17.78
N ASN A 84 -25.75 -19.69 17.52
CA ASN A 84 -26.41 -20.43 16.45
C ASN A 84 -25.90 -20.02 15.06
N ILE A 85 -25.51 -18.76 14.88
CA ILE A 85 -24.91 -18.27 13.64
C ILE A 85 -23.49 -18.84 13.50
N ILE A 86 -22.70 -18.81 14.58
CA ILE A 86 -21.32 -19.32 14.59
C ILE A 86 -21.30 -20.81 14.25
N LYS A 87 -22.20 -21.61 14.84
CA LYS A 87 -22.28 -23.06 14.63
C LYS A 87 -22.63 -23.46 13.18
N GLN A 88 -23.23 -22.57 12.40
CA GLN A 88 -23.57 -22.82 10.99
C GLN A 88 -22.42 -22.51 10.03
N ILE A 89 -21.38 -21.79 10.48
CA ILE A 89 -20.20 -21.49 9.68
C ILE A 89 -19.37 -22.77 9.58
N LYS A 90 -19.21 -23.29 8.36
CA LYS A 90 -18.29 -24.41 8.12
C LYS A 90 -16.85 -23.89 8.23
N PRO A 91 -16.04 -24.40 9.17
CA PRO A 91 -14.62 -24.08 9.18
C PRO A 91 -13.98 -24.64 7.90
N ARG A 92 -13.09 -23.86 7.29
CA ARG A 92 -12.33 -24.23 6.10
C ARG A 92 -11.22 -25.21 6.45
#